data_AF-A0A2H6KD13-F1
#
_entry.id   AF-A0A2H6KD13-F1
#
_cell.length_a   1.000
_cell.length_b   1.000
_cell.length_c   1.000
_cell.angle_alpha   90.00
_cell.angle_beta   90.00
_cell.angle_gamma   90.00
#
_symmetry.space_group_name_H-M   'P 1'
#
loop_
_entity.id
_entity.type
_entity.pdbx_description
1 polymer ?
#
loop_
_entity_poly.entity_id
_entity_poly.type
_entity_poly.pdbx_seq_one_letter_code
_entity_poly.pdbx_strand_id
1 'polypeptide(L)'
;MPEVAVLLEALSTLRLDVEGHDGNSELLSRVSDAAEALAAYVADDSAETALLSEFESLHEALRQKRDAELRAANASVDKAQKELSEAEETHARLTEEVSRLKAETEAAIGADGDVIAAIHEAQELKDELQQLRTVEEQLSLEVQGLQHKLQALDEVEKQHAATRDDIVKRDRLLYEFVTSSLNITVVNRNESQVQLALLSESEDRTTQTWDCMYANLDECGPETADRLWEAIEKTFDPNSVKSSGDTVFDMVRLAR
;
A
#
# COMPACT_ATOMS: atom_id res chain seq x y z
N MET A 1 12.58 -33.26 -26.94
CA MET A 1 12.81 -34.29 -25.90
C MET A 1 11.66 -35.27 -25.95
N PRO A 2 11.88 -36.59 -25.79
CA PRO A 2 10.76 -37.52 -25.67
C PRO A 2 9.98 -37.15 -24.40
N GLU A 3 8.68 -36.95 -24.52
CA GLU A 3 7.82 -36.51 -23.43
C GLU A 3 7.78 -37.58 -22.34
N VAL A 4 8.37 -37.27 -21.17
CA VAL A 4 8.38 -38.13 -19.98
C VAL A 4 6.96 -38.58 -19.62
N ALA A 5 5.96 -37.72 -19.86
CA ALA A 5 4.54 -38.04 -19.71
C ALA A 5 4.10 -39.22 -20.59
N VAL A 6 4.53 -39.26 -21.86
CA VAL A 6 4.19 -40.33 -22.82
C VAL A 6 4.83 -41.66 -22.41
N LEU A 7 6.06 -41.64 -21.88
CA LEU A 7 6.75 -42.83 -21.38
C LEU A 7 6.11 -43.38 -20.10
N LEU A 8 5.70 -42.51 -19.17
CA LEU A 8 4.97 -42.90 -17.95
C LEU A 8 3.59 -43.47 -18.26
N GLU A 9 2.89 -42.89 -19.24
CA GLU A 9 1.58 -43.37 -19.70
C GLU A 9 1.69 -44.72 -20.41
N ALA A 10 2.74 -44.94 -21.21
CA ALA A 10 3.06 -46.24 -21.80
C ALA A 10 3.41 -47.31 -20.74
N LEU A 11 4.07 -46.93 -19.65
CA LEU A 11 4.34 -47.84 -18.51
C LEU A 11 3.06 -48.22 -17.76
N SER A 12 2.10 -47.29 -17.65
CA SER A 12 0.82 -47.50 -16.96
C SER A 12 -0.13 -48.47 -17.68
N THR A 13 0.07 -48.70 -18.98
CA THR A 13 -0.79 -49.53 -19.83
C THR A 13 -0.32 -50.98 -19.96
N LEU A 14 0.85 -51.31 -19.41
CA LEU A 14 1.39 -52.66 -19.39
C LEU A 14 0.60 -53.56 -18.42
N ARG A 15 -0.36 -54.32 -18.97
CA ARG A 15 -1.00 -55.45 -18.29
C ARG A 15 -0.11 -56.70 -18.41
N LEU A 16 0.24 -57.28 -17.27
CA LEU A 16 1.12 -58.42 -17.11
C LEU A 16 0.66 -59.66 -17.90
N ASP A 17 1.54 -60.16 -18.76
CA ASP A 17 1.56 -61.57 -19.16
C ASP A 17 3.00 -62.07 -18.97
N VAL A 18 3.22 -62.89 -17.93
CA VAL A 18 4.56 -63.25 -17.41
C VAL A 18 5.18 -64.43 -18.19
N GLU A 19 4.52 -64.92 -19.24
CA GLU A 19 4.90 -66.17 -19.90
C GLU A 19 5.96 -66.03 -21.02
N GLY A 20 6.38 -64.82 -21.40
CA GLY A 20 7.35 -64.59 -22.49
C GLY A 20 8.67 -63.97 -22.04
N HIS A 21 9.80 -64.65 -22.28
CA HIS A 21 11.15 -64.15 -21.96
C HIS A 21 11.50 -62.84 -22.71
N ASP A 22 10.94 -62.64 -23.90
CA ASP A 22 11.15 -61.42 -24.72
C ASP A 22 10.33 -60.21 -24.26
N GLY A 23 9.20 -60.42 -23.57
CA GLY A 23 8.40 -59.32 -23.03
C GLY A 23 9.06 -58.64 -21.83
N ASN A 24 9.82 -59.39 -21.03
CA ASN A 24 10.54 -58.87 -19.87
C ASN A 24 11.76 -58.02 -20.25
N SER A 25 12.48 -58.35 -21.32
CA SER A 25 13.64 -57.58 -21.78
C SER A 25 13.23 -56.23 -22.37
N GLU A 26 12.14 -56.19 -23.15
CA GLU A 26 11.59 -54.95 -23.68
C GLU A 26 11.07 -54.03 -22.55
N LEU A 27 10.46 -54.61 -21.52
CA LEU A 27 9.97 -53.86 -20.35
C LEU A 27 11.13 -53.29 -19.52
N LEU A 28 12.18 -54.07 -19.27
CA LEU A 28 13.38 -53.60 -18.59
C LEU A 28 14.07 -52.47 -19.37
N SER A 29 14.13 -52.57 -20.70
CA SER A 29 14.67 -51.49 -21.55
C SER A 29 13.85 -50.20 -21.39
N ARG A 30 12.52 -50.28 -21.48
CA ARG A 30 11.65 -49.10 -21.36
C ARG A 30 11.71 -48.47 -19.97
N VAL A 31 11.83 -49.28 -18.91
CA VAL A 31 12.04 -48.78 -17.55
C VAL A 31 13.39 -48.09 -17.41
N SER A 32 14.45 -48.65 -18.02
CA SER A 32 15.78 -48.03 -18.04
C SER A 32 15.78 -46.70 -18.79
N ASP A 33 15.16 -46.64 -19.98
CA ASP A 33 15.05 -45.42 -20.78
C ASP A 33 14.25 -44.33 -20.05
N ALA A 34 13.16 -44.73 -19.37
CA ALA A 34 12.37 -43.82 -18.55
C ALA A 34 13.17 -43.30 -17.35
N ALA A 35 13.98 -44.15 -16.70
CA ALA A 35 14.83 -43.76 -15.58
C ALA A 35 15.94 -42.79 -16.02
N GLU A 36 16.58 -43.02 -17.17
CA GLU A 36 17.58 -42.10 -17.74
C GLU A 36 16.96 -40.76 -18.12
N ALA A 37 15.77 -40.77 -18.73
CA ALA A 37 15.04 -39.53 -19.05
C ALA A 37 14.66 -38.75 -17.80
N LEU A 38 14.26 -39.44 -16.72
CA LEU A 38 13.95 -38.80 -15.44
C LEU A 38 15.20 -38.21 -14.78
N ALA A 39 16.33 -38.93 -14.82
CA ALA A 39 17.59 -38.44 -14.28
C ALA A 39 18.11 -37.22 -15.05
N ALA A 40 17.97 -37.19 -16.37
CA ALA A 40 18.32 -36.04 -17.20
C ALA A 40 17.42 -34.83 -16.94
N TYR A 41 16.13 -35.05 -16.69
CA TYR A 41 15.20 -33.98 -16.32
C TYR A 41 15.50 -33.40 -14.94
N VAL A 42 15.80 -34.26 -13.95
CA VAL A 42 16.17 -33.82 -12.59
C VAL A 42 17.52 -33.09 -12.57
N ALA A 43 18.42 -33.36 -13.52
CA ALA A 43 19.70 -32.68 -13.66
C ALA A 43 19.62 -31.40 -14.52
N ASP A 44 18.46 -31.09 -15.11
CA ASP A 44 18.27 -29.90 -15.94
C ASP A 44 17.87 -28.69 -15.10
N ASP A 45 18.87 -28.07 -14.49
CA ASP A 45 18.70 -26.87 -13.66
C ASP A 45 18.62 -25.59 -14.51
N SER A 46 18.42 -25.69 -15.83
CA SER A 46 18.48 -24.54 -16.75
C SER A 46 17.40 -23.50 -16.47
N ALA A 47 16.20 -23.93 -16.11
CA ALA A 47 15.09 -23.04 -15.73
C ALA A 47 15.37 -22.31 -14.41
N GLU A 48 15.92 -23.01 -13.42
CA GLU A 48 16.30 -22.43 -12.12
C GLU A 48 17.46 -21.44 -12.27
N THR A 49 18.43 -21.77 -13.13
CA THR A 49 19.55 -20.88 -13.46
C THR A 49 19.08 -19.61 -14.18
N ALA A 50 18.10 -19.73 -15.08
CA ALA A 50 17.50 -18.58 -15.76
C ALA A 50 16.77 -17.66 -14.77
N LEU A 51 15.97 -18.23 -13.86
CA LEU A 51 15.28 -17.47 -12.80
C LEU A 51 16.26 -16.77 -11.85
N LEU A 52 17.36 -17.43 -11.48
CA LEU A 52 18.44 -16.83 -10.68
C LEU A 52 19.06 -15.63 -11.41
N SER A 53 19.34 -15.76 -12.71
CA SER A 53 19.89 -14.67 -13.50
C SER A 53 18.92 -13.48 -13.64
N GLU A 54 17.63 -13.75 -13.84
CA GLU A 54 16.59 -12.71 -13.86
C GLU A 54 16.52 -11.97 -12.52
N PHE A 55 16.51 -12.72 -11.41
CA PHE A 55 16.50 -12.16 -10.06
C PHE A 55 17.72 -11.28 -9.79
N GLU A 56 18.93 -11.74 -10.13
CA GLU A 56 20.16 -10.96 -9.97
C GLU A 56 20.12 -9.67 -10.79
N SER A 57 19.60 -9.73 -12.03
CA SER A 57 19.46 -8.54 -12.88
C SER A 57 18.47 -7.53 -12.29
N LEU A 58 17.34 -8.00 -11.75
CA LEU A 58 16.33 -7.16 -11.14
C LEU A 58 16.85 -6.52 -9.86
N HIS A 59 17.58 -7.29 -9.04
CA HIS A 59 18.20 -6.80 -7.82
C HIS A 59 19.19 -5.68 -8.12
N GLU A 60 20.06 -5.85 -9.11
CA GLU A 60 21.04 -4.85 -9.52
C GLU A 60 20.35 -3.59 -10.08
N ALA A 61 19.30 -3.74 -10.90
CA ALA A 61 18.52 -2.61 -11.42
C ALA A 61 17.85 -1.80 -10.30
N LEU A 62 17.25 -2.48 -9.31
CA LEU A 62 16.64 -1.83 -8.15
C LEU A 62 17.68 -1.11 -7.29
N ARG A 63 18.84 -1.73 -7.07
CA ARG A 63 19.94 -1.11 -6.32
C ARG A 63 20.43 0.17 -7.00
N GLN A 64 20.64 0.14 -8.31
CA GLN A 64 21.06 1.33 -9.07
C GLN A 64 20.02 2.44 -9.02
N LYS A 65 18.72 2.10 -9.13
CA LYS A 65 17.63 3.08 -9.01
C LYS A 65 17.61 3.73 -7.63
N ARG A 66 17.68 2.93 -6.56
CA ARG A 66 17.74 3.41 -5.18
C ARG A 66 18.93 4.36 -4.96
N ASP A 67 20.10 4.00 -5.46
CA ASP A 67 21.31 4.82 -5.29
C ASP A 67 21.26 6.11 -6.13
N ALA A 68 20.52 6.14 -7.24
CA ALA A 68 20.25 7.37 -7.99
C ALA A 68 19.26 8.28 -7.25
N GLU A 69 18.18 7.73 -6.70
CA GLU A 69 17.19 8.47 -5.91
C GLU A 69 17.81 9.05 -4.63
N LEU A 70 18.65 8.27 -3.92
CA LEU A 70 19.38 8.75 -2.75
C LEU A 70 20.32 9.93 -3.09
N ARG A 71 21.04 9.85 -4.21
CA ARG A 71 21.92 10.95 -4.66
C ARG A 71 21.12 12.21 -5.00
N ALA A 72 19.98 12.06 -5.67
CA ALA A 72 19.10 13.18 -6.00
C ALA A 72 18.50 13.83 -4.75
N ALA A 73 18.05 13.01 -3.79
CA ALA A 73 17.53 13.47 -2.51
C ALA A 73 18.58 14.24 -1.72
N ASN A 74 19.80 13.69 -1.59
CA ASN A 74 20.89 14.36 -0.88
C ASN A 74 21.26 15.70 -1.55
N ALA A 75 21.35 15.75 -2.88
CA ALA A 75 21.61 17.00 -3.60
C ALA A 75 20.50 18.05 -3.38
N SER A 76 19.23 17.62 -3.26
CA SER A 76 18.11 18.50 -2.94
C SER A 76 18.21 19.04 -1.51
N VAL A 77 18.61 18.20 -0.55
CA VAL A 77 18.80 18.62 0.86
C VAL A 77 19.94 19.62 0.96
N ASP A 78 21.08 19.37 0.32
CA ASP A 78 22.23 20.28 0.32
C ASP A 78 21.85 21.65 -0.27
N LYS A 79 21.06 21.65 -1.37
CA LYS A 79 20.57 22.88 -1.98
C LYS A 79 19.64 23.64 -1.03
N ALA A 80 18.67 22.95 -0.41
CA ALA A 80 17.74 23.56 0.53
C ALA A 80 18.45 24.11 1.77
N GLN A 81 19.46 23.41 2.29
CA GLN A 81 20.29 23.91 3.40
C GLN A 81 21.05 25.17 3.03
N LYS A 82 21.57 25.25 1.80
CA LYS A 82 22.23 26.47 1.32
C LYS A 82 21.26 27.64 1.20
N GLU A 83 20.09 27.43 0.60
CA GLU A 83 19.03 28.44 0.50
C GLU A 83 18.56 28.90 1.88
N LEU A 84 18.44 27.98 2.85
CA LEU A 84 18.11 28.31 4.23
C LEU A 84 19.19 29.18 4.88
N SER A 85 20.47 28.83 4.74
CA SER A 85 21.57 29.63 5.28
C SER A 85 21.60 31.04 4.70
N GLU A 86 21.36 31.20 3.40
CA GLU A 86 21.28 32.52 2.74
C GLU A 86 20.06 33.32 3.24
N ALA A 87 18.92 32.66 3.46
CA ALA A 87 17.73 33.28 4.04
C ALA A 87 17.92 33.71 5.51
N GLU A 88 18.60 32.90 6.31
CA GLU A 88 18.93 33.22 7.70
C GLU A 88 19.88 34.42 7.80
N GLU A 89 20.91 34.47 6.95
CA GLU A 89 21.85 35.60 6.92
C GLU A 89 21.17 36.91 6.48
N THR A 90 20.30 36.85 5.47
CA THR A 90 19.51 38.02 5.05
C THR A 90 18.52 38.46 6.12
N HIS A 91 17.86 37.54 6.81
CA HIS A 91 16.97 37.85 7.93
C HIS A 91 17.73 38.51 9.08
N ALA A 92 18.92 38.00 9.45
CA ALA A 92 19.75 38.60 10.47
C ALA A 92 20.14 40.04 10.11
N ARG A 93 20.57 40.26 8.85
CA ARG A 93 20.93 41.61 8.35
C ARG A 93 19.75 42.58 8.40
N LEU A 94 18.57 42.15 7.93
CA LEU A 94 17.37 42.97 7.95
C LEU A 94 16.90 43.26 9.38
N THR A 95 17.04 42.30 10.29
CA THR A 95 16.70 42.50 11.71
C THR A 95 17.62 43.55 12.34
N GLU A 96 18.91 43.49 12.06
CA GLU A 96 19.88 44.49 12.52
C GLU A 96 19.54 45.88 11.95
N GLU A 97 19.25 45.97 10.65
CA GLU A 97 18.87 47.22 9.99
C GLU A 97 17.58 47.82 10.54
N VAL A 98 16.56 46.99 10.81
CA VAL A 98 15.33 47.41 11.49
C VAL A 98 15.63 47.92 12.90
N SER A 99 16.49 47.23 13.66
CA SER A 99 16.85 47.68 15.01
C SER A 99 17.61 49.01 15.01
N ARG A 100 18.49 49.23 14.02
CA ARG A 100 19.21 50.49 13.82
C ARG A 100 18.23 51.62 13.47
N LEU A 101 17.37 51.40 12.48
CA LEU A 101 16.35 52.37 12.08
C LEU A 101 15.42 52.71 13.25
N LYS A 102 15.03 51.72 14.05
CA LYS A 102 14.23 51.94 15.26
C LYS A 102 14.95 52.84 16.25
N ALA A 103 16.22 52.57 16.54
CA ALA A 103 17.03 53.40 17.44
C ALA A 103 17.24 54.83 16.89
N GLU A 104 17.45 54.98 15.59
CA GLU A 104 17.54 56.29 14.92
C GLU A 104 16.22 57.06 15.01
N THR A 105 15.08 56.39 14.81
CA THR A 105 13.76 57.01 14.96
C THR A 105 13.46 57.37 16.41
N GLU A 106 13.75 56.51 17.39
CA GLU A 106 13.56 56.79 18.82
C GLU A 106 14.43 57.97 19.28
N ALA A 107 15.66 58.09 18.75
CA ALA A 107 16.54 59.24 19.00
C ALA A 107 16.03 60.55 18.35
N ALA A 108 15.42 60.47 17.16
CA ALA A 108 14.81 61.62 16.50
C ALA A 108 13.48 62.07 17.15
N ILE A 109 12.76 61.13 17.75
CA ILE A 109 11.47 61.31 18.43
C ILE A 109 11.63 61.96 19.82
N GLY A 110 12.81 61.85 20.45
CA GLY A 110 13.11 62.41 21.78
C GLY A 110 13.20 63.94 21.90
N ALA A 111 12.62 64.72 20.98
CA ALA A 111 12.80 66.17 20.95
C ALA A 111 11.53 67.04 20.81
N ASP A 112 10.31 66.50 20.74
CA ASP A 112 9.12 67.38 20.71
C ASP A 112 7.85 66.77 21.33
N GLY A 113 7.10 67.61 22.03
CA GLY A 113 5.89 67.22 22.79
C GLY A 113 4.70 66.77 21.94
N ASP A 114 4.77 66.93 20.61
CA ASP A 114 3.75 66.47 19.64
C ASP A 114 3.90 64.97 19.30
N VAL A 115 5.01 64.34 19.68
CA VAL A 115 5.33 62.96 19.26
C VAL A 115 4.57 61.90 20.07
N ILE A 116 4.12 62.21 21.29
CA ILE A 116 3.34 61.25 22.11
C ILE A 116 1.96 60.97 21.48
N ALA A 117 1.34 61.99 20.87
CA ALA A 117 0.08 61.81 20.15
C ALA A 117 0.28 60.97 18.88
N ALA A 118 1.35 61.23 18.11
CA ALA A 118 1.70 60.45 16.92
C ALA A 118 2.13 59.01 17.24
N ILE A 119 2.80 58.77 18.38
CA ILE A 119 3.12 57.43 18.87
C ILE A 119 1.84 56.69 19.26
N HIS A 120 0.89 57.36 19.93
CA HIS A 120 -0.39 56.74 20.30
C HIS A 120 -1.20 56.37 19.06
N GLU A 121 -1.28 57.26 18.07
CA GLU A 121 -1.97 57.02 16.80
C GLU A 121 -1.28 55.91 15.98
N ALA A 122 0.06 55.85 15.98
CA ALA A 122 0.81 54.75 15.36
C ALA A 122 0.63 53.41 16.10
N GLN A 123 0.45 53.45 17.42
CA GLN A 123 0.17 52.26 18.23
C GLN A 123 -1.25 51.74 17.96
N GLU A 124 -2.24 52.63 17.87
CA GLU A 124 -3.61 52.28 17.49
C GLU A 124 -3.67 51.69 16.08
N LEU A 125 -2.99 52.31 15.11
CA LEU A 125 -2.88 51.77 13.74
C LEU A 125 -2.19 50.41 13.69
N LYS A 126 -1.21 50.17 14.57
CA LYS A 126 -0.52 48.87 14.66
C LYS A 126 -1.44 47.80 15.25
N ASP A 127 -2.22 48.15 16.27
CA ASP A 127 -3.19 47.24 16.89
C ASP A 127 -4.32 46.91 15.90
N GLU A 128 -4.80 47.90 15.12
CA GLU A 128 -5.73 47.68 14.01
C GLU A 128 -5.14 46.78 12.91
N LEU A 129 -3.88 46.99 12.53
CA LEU A 129 -3.17 46.13 11.57
C LEU A 129 -3.05 44.69 12.08
N GLN A 130 -2.79 44.51 13.36
CA GLN A 130 -2.68 43.19 13.97
C GLN A 130 -4.03 42.48 14.02
N GLN A 131 -5.12 43.19 14.30
CA GLN A 131 -6.48 42.66 14.21
C GLN A 131 -6.84 42.28 12.77
N LEU A 132 -6.55 43.14 11.79
CA LEU A 132 -6.79 42.84 10.38
C LEU A 132 -6.00 41.61 9.92
N ARG A 133 -4.77 41.44 10.38
CA ARG A 133 -3.95 40.26 10.07
C ARG A 133 -4.54 38.98 10.64
N THR A 134 -5.06 39.02 11.88
CA THR A 134 -5.77 37.85 12.44
C THR A 134 -7.05 37.51 11.68
N VAL A 135 -7.77 38.53 11.19
CA VAL A 135 -8.97 38.33 10.36
C VAL A 135 -8.58 37.78 8.98
N GLU A 136 -7.48 38.24 8.39
CA GLU A 136 -6.95 37.72 7.13
C GLU A 136 -6.53 36.24 7.25
N GLU A 137 -5.83 35.87 8.32
CA GLU A 137 -5.46 34.48 8.60
C GLU A 137 -6.70 33.58 8.75
N GLN A 138 -7.73 34.07 9.46
CA GLN A 138 -8.99 33.34 9.62
C GLN A 138 -9.73 33.18 8.28
N LEU A 139 -9.82 34.24 7.48
CA LEU A 139 -10.43 34.20 6.14
C LEU A 139 -9.65 33.29 5.19
N SER A 140 -8.32 33.27 5.27
CA SER A 140 -7.49 32.37 4.48
C SER A 140 -7.79 30.90 4.80
N LEU A 141 -7.95 30.55 6.08
CA LEU A 141 -8.34 29.20 6.49
C LEU A 141 -9.76 28.84 6.00
N GLU A 142 -10.71 29.78 6.06
CA GLU A 142 -12.06 29.57 5.52
C GLU A 142 -12.05 29.36 4.00
N VAL A 143 -11.25 30.13 3.26
CA VAL A 143 -11.09 29.99 1.81
C VAL A 143 -10.49 28.62 1.47
N GLN A 144 -9.44 28.19 2.18
CA GLN A 144 -8.87 26.84 1.99
C GLN A 144 -9.91 25.76 2.30
N GLY A 145 -10.67 25.90 3.39
CA GLY A 145 -11.74 24.97 3.75
C GLY A 145 -12.84 24.88 2.67
N LEU A 146 -13.21 26.01 2.07
CA LEU A 146 -14.18 26.06 0.97
C LEU A 146 -13.62 25.45 -0.32
N GLN A 147 -12.35 25.67 -0.63
CA GLN A 147 -11.66 25.04 -1.76
C GLN A 147 -11.64 23.51 -1.64
N HIS A 148 -11.32 22.98 -0.46
CA HIS A 148 -11.37 21.54 -0.20
C HIS A 148 -12.78 20.96 -0.37
N LYS A 149 -13.81 21.66 0.11
CA LYS A 149 -15.20 21.24 -0.08
C LYS A 149 -15.61 21.23 -1.55
N LEU A 150 -15.20 22.25 -2.32
CA LEU A 150 -15.42 22.30 -3.77
C LEU A 150 -14.75 21.13 -4.48
N GLN A 151 -13.51 20.81 -4.12
CA GLN A 151 -12.78 19.69 -4.69
C GLN A 151 -13.46 18.35 -4.37
N ALA A 152 -13.89 18.14 -3.13
CA ALA A 152 -14.62 16.92 -2.74
C ALA A 152 -15.94 16.78 -3.51
N LEU A 153 -16.68 17.88 -3.72
CA LEU A 153 -17.90 17.87 -4.51
C LEU A 153 -17.64 17.58 -5.99
N ASP A 154 -16.57 18.13 -6.58
CA ASP A 154 -16.15 17.85 -7.96
C ASP A 154 -15.73 16.37 -8.13
N GLU A 155 -15.09 15.78 -7.12
CA GLU A 155 -14.79 14.34 -7.10
C GLU A 155 -16.06 13.48 -7.02
N VAL A 156 -17.04 13.88 -6.22
CA VAL A 156 -18.35 13.20 -6.14
C VAL A 156 -19.13 13.34 -7.45
N GLU A 157 -19.12 14.50 -8.09
CA GLU A 157 -19.77 14.72 -9.39
C GLU A 157 -19.12 13.86 -10.48
N LYS A 158 -17.78 13.76 -10.50
CA LYS A 158 -17.04 12.85 -11.40
C LYS A 158 -17.36 11.38 -11.13
N GLN A 159 -17.57 10.99 -9.87
CA GLN A 159 -18.01 9.63 -9.52
C GLN A 159 -19.43 9.35 -10.01
N HIS A 160 -20.33 10.32 -9.97
CA HIS A 160 -21.69 10.18 -10.53
C HIS A 160 -21.72 10.20 -12.06
N ALA A 161 -20.76 10.87 -12.70
CA ALA A 161 -20.57 10.87 -14.15
C ALA A 161 -19.73 9.69 -14.67
N ALA A 162 -19.17 8.86 -13.77
CA ALA A 162 -18.31 7.75 -14.14
C ALA A 162 -19.08 6.69 -14.94
N THR A 163 -18.45 6.18 -16.00
CA THR A 163 -19.07 5.11 -16.80
C THR A 163 -19.08 3.79 -16.02
N ARG A 164 -19.98 2.88 -16.39
CA ARG A 164 -20.07 1.55 -15.75
C ARG A 164 -18.72 0.81 -15.74
N ASP A 165 -17.91 0.99 -16.79
CA ASP A 165 -16.59 0.36 -16.90
C ASP A 165 -15.58 0.95 -15.91
N ASP A 166 -15.67 2.24 -15.61
CA ASP A 166 -14.82 2.90 -14.59
C ASP A 166 -15.18 2.43 -13.18
N ILE A 167 -16.48 2.26 -12.90
CA ILE A 167 -16.98 1.71 -11.62
C ILE A 167 -16.48 0.28 -11.43
N VAL A 168 -16.62 -0.58 -12.45
CA VAL A 168 -16.15 -1.97 -12.41
C VAL A 168 -14.63 -2.05 -12.21
N LYS A 169 -13.86 -1.18 -12.86
CA LYS A 169 -12.40 -1.13 -12.71
C LYS A 169 -11.98 -0.66 -11.32
N ARG A 170 -12.65 0.35 -10.76
CA ARG A 170 -12.42 0.82 -9.39
C ARG A 170 -12.72 -0.28 -8.38
N ASP A 171 -13.87 -0.93 -8.50
CA ASP A 171 -14.29 -1.98 -7.57
C ASP A 171 -13.37 -3.19 -7.67
N ARG A 172 -12.87 -3.53 -8.86
CA ARG A 172 -11.82 -4.55 -9.04
C ARG A 172 -10.51 -4.17 -8.36
N LEU A 173 -10.03 -2.94 -8.49
CA LEU A 173 -8.80 -2.48 -7.85
C LEU A 173 -8.94 -2.43 -6.32
N LEU A 174 -10.09 -2.00 -5.83
CA LEU A 174 -10.41 -2.04 -4.40
C LEU A 174 -10.42 -3.49 -3.90
N TYR A 175 -11.01 -4.40 -4.67
CA TYR A 175 -11.03 -5.82 -4.36
C TYR A 175 -9.63 -6.42 -4.35
N GLU A 176 -8.81 -6.17 -5.38
CA GLU A 176 -7.41 -6.60 -5.46
C GLU A 176 -6.58 -6.04 -4.28
N PHE A 177 -6.80 -4.76 -3.92
CA PHE A 177 -6.16 -4.11 -2.78
C PHE A 177 -6.59 -4.74 -1.44
N VAL A 178 -7.89 -4.97 -1.24
CA VAL A 178 -8.46 -5.64 -0.07
C VAL A 178 -7.89 -7.06 0.03
N THR A 179 -7.85 -7.84 -1.05
CA THR A 179 -7.32 -9.22 -1.05
C THR A 179 -5.80 -9.31 -0.91
N SER A 180 -5.05 -8.23 -1.21
CA SER A 180 -3.58 -8.21 -1.08
C SER A 180 -3.12 -7.61 0.25
N SER A 181 -3.88 -6.65 0.80
CA SER A 181 -3.58 -5.99 2.07
C SER A 181 -4.16 -6.73 3.26
N LEU A 182 -5.30 -7.39 3.05
CA LEU A 182 -5.88 -8.30 4.00
C LEU A 182 -5.48 -9.68 3.53
N ASN A 183 -5.08 -10.53 4.47
CA ASN A 183 -4.74 -11.94 4.28
C ASN A 183 -5.96 -12.79 3.81
N ILE A 184 -6.82 -12.26 2.94
CA ILE A 184 -8.11 -12.80 2.55
C ILE A 184 -8.04 -13.22 1.08
N THR A 185 -8.19 -14.51 0.85
CA THR A 185 -8.30 -15.09 -0.49
C THR A 185 -9.73 -15.54 -0.73
N VAL A 186 -10.31 -15.19 -1.87
CA VAL A 186 -11.63 -15.72 -2.25
C VAL A 186 -11.43 -17.10 -2.85
N VAL A 187 -11.89 -18.11 -2.12
CA VAL A 187 -11.69 -19.52 -2.48
C VAL A 187 -12.68 -19.95 -3.54
N ASN A 188 -13.93 -19.52 -3.39
CA ASN A 188 -15.01 -19.89 -4.30
C ASN A 188 -16.11 -18.83 -4.28
N ARG A 189 -16.80 -18.65 -5.41
CA ARG A 189 -18.00 -17.83 -5.51
C ARG A 189 -18.98 -18.52 -6.45
N ASN A 190 -20.20 -18.73 -5.97
CA ASN A 190 -21.32 -19.15 -6.78
C ASN A 190 -22.40 -18.05 -6.81
N GLU A 191 -23.55 -18.35 -7.39
CA GLU A 191 -24.63 -17.38 -7.57
C GLU A 191 -25.29 -16.94 -6.25
N SER A 192 -25.17 -17.73 -5.18
CA SER A 192 -25.84 -17.49 -3.89
C SER A 192 -24.89 -17.24 -2.72
N GLN A 193 -23.59 -17.55 -2.87
CA GLN A 193 -22.63 -17.59 -1.78
C GLN A 193 -21.20 -17.27 -2.24
N VAL A 194 -20.44 -16.61 -1.36
CA VAL A 194 -19.01 -16.36 -1.50
C VAL A 194 -18.28 -17.06 -0.35
N GLN A 195 -17.24 -17.82 -0.67
CA GLN A 195 -16.32 -18.44 0.26
C GLN A 195 -15.02 -17.64 0.31
N LEU A 196 -14.65 -17.19 1.50
CA LEU A 196 -13.44 -16.43 1.80
C LEU A 196 -12.55 -17.28 2.70
N ALA A 197 -11.24 -17.29 2.46
CA ALA A 197 -10.24 -17.84 3.36
C ALA A 197 -9.41 -16.68 3.92
N LEU A 198 -9.37 -16.54 5.23
CA LEU A 198 -8.55 -15.56 5.93
C LEU A 198 -7.35 -16.26 6.55
N LEU A 199 -6.15 -15.76 6.26
CA LEU A 199 -4.91 -16.19 6.90
C LEU A 199 -4.73 -15.41 8.21
N SER A 200 -4.98 -16.11 9.31
CA SER A 200 -4.69 -15.69 10.67
C SER A 200 -3.25 -16.07 11.00
N GLU A 201 -2.45 -15.10 11.43
CA GLU A 201 -1.09 -15.32 11.93
C GLU A 201 -1.07 -15.12 13.44
N SER A 202 -0.43 -16.03 14.17
CA SER A 202 -0.20 -15.83 15.60
C SER A 202 0.78 -14.65 15.83
N GLU A 203 0.69 -13.98 16.99
CA GLU A 203 1.57 -12.83 17.31
C GLU A 203 3.06 -13.16 17.23
N ASP A 204 3.42 -14.40 17.53
CA ASP A 204 4.79 -14.92 17.45
C ASP A 204 5.20 -15.34 16.04
N ARG A 205 4.29 -15.26 15.05
CA ARG A 205 4.44 -15.65 13.64
C ARG A 205 4.88 -17.10 13.43
N THR A 206 4.75 -17.95 14.45
CA THR A 206 5.17 -19.35 14.37
C THR A 206 4.12 -20.26 13.74
N THR A 207 2.85 -19.84 13.78
CA THR A 207 1.73 -20.58 13.20
C THR A 207 0.88 -19.71 12.28
N GLN A 208 0.60 -20.27 11.10
CA GLN A 208 -0.29 -19.72 10.10
C GLN A 208 -1.51 -20.62 10.01
N THR A 209 -2.69 -20.07 10.24
CA THR A 209 -3.97 -20.79 10.16
C THR A 209 -4.89 -20.11 9.16
N TRP A 210 -5.50 -20.90 8.28
CA TRP A 210 -6.49 -20.41 7.33
C TRP A 210 -7.89 -20.65 7.90
N ASP A 211 -8.59 -19.57 8.23
CA ASP A 211 -9.98 -19.57 8.64
C ASP A 211 -10.89 -19.41 7.43
N CYS A 212 -11.84 -20.33 7.25
CA CYS A 212 -12.79 -20.26 6.15
C CYS A 212 -14.09 -19.59 6.59
N MET A 213 -14.54 -18.59 5.85
CA MET A 213 -15.80 -17.89 6.04
C MET A 213 -16.69 -18.05 4.81
N TYR A 214 -17.99 -18.13 5.04
CA TYR A 214 -19.01 -18.19 4.00
C TYR A 214 -19.98 -17.02 4.17
N ALA A 215 -20.24 -16.30 3.09
CA ALA A 215 -21.18 -15.20 3.04
C ALA A 215 -22.28 -15.50 2.00
N ASN A 216 -23.55 -15.50 2.43
CA ASN A 216 -24.67 -15.61 1.50
C ASN A 216 -24.90 -14.25 0.83
N LEU A 217 -24.88 -14.22 -0.51
CA LEU A 217 -25.00 -12.99 -1.29
C LEU A 217 -26.36 -12.30 -1.10
N ASP A 218 -27.40 -13.10 -0.87
CA ASP A 218 -28.79 -12.64 -0.70
C ASP A 218 -29.01 -11.90 0.65
N GLU A 219 -28.08 -12.08 1.58
CA GLU A 219 -28.06 -11.49 2.92
C GLU A 219 -27.03 -10.35 3.03
N CYS A 220 -26.31 -10.06 1.94
CA CYS A 220 -25.31 -9.00 1.88
C CYS A 220 -25.97 -7.61 1.69
N GLY A 221 -25.91 -6.78 2.73
CA GLY A 221 -26.38 -5.39 2.72
C GLY A 221 -25.24 -4.38 2.92
N PRO A 222 -25.55 -3.08 3.06
CA PRO A 222 -24.55 -2.04 3.33
C PRO A 222 -23.71 -2.31 4.60
N GLU A 223 -24.30 -2.97 5.60
CA GLU A 223 -23.64 -3.37 6.86
C GLU A 223 -22.65 -4.54 6.70
N THR A 224 -22.63 -5.22 5.55
CA THR A 224 -21.75 -6.38 5.32
C THR A 224 -20.28 -5.99 5.28
N ALA A 225 -19.96 -4.76 4.86
CA ALA A 225 -18.60 -4.24 4.90
C ALA A 225 -18.08 -4.11 6.33
N ASP A 226 -18.89 -3.58 7.24
CA ASP A 226 -18.55 -3.44 8.67
C ASP A 226 -18.35 -4.81 9.32
N ARG A 227 -19.19 -5.80 8.96
CA ARG A 227 -19.08 -7.16 9.50
C ARG A 227 -17.88 -7.94 8.94
N LEU A 228 -17.52 -7.74 7.67
CA LEU A 228 -16.28 -8.27 7.11
C LEU A 228 -15.07 -7.66 7.83
N TRP A 229 -15.12 -6.36 8.12
CA TRP A 229 -14.10 -5.68 8.90
C TRP A 229 -13.99 -6.22 10.33
N GLU A 230 -15.10 -6.47 11.03
CA GLU A 230 -15.08 -7.14 12.34
C GLU A 230 -14.46 -8.55 12.29
N ALA A 231 -14.73 -9.31 11.23
CA ALA A 231 -14.15 -10.65 11.07
C ALA A 231 -12.65 -10.61 10.81
N ILE A 232 -12.21 -9.62 10.01
CA ILE A 232 -10.80 -9.30 9.80
C ILE A 232 -10.13 -8.91 11.12
N GLU A 233 -10.73 -8.00 11.89
CA GLU A 233 -10.18 -7.58 13.18
C GLU A 233 -10.02 -8.77 14.13
N LYS A 234 -10.95 -9.73 14.13
CA LYS A 234 -10.83 -10.99 14.89
C LYS A 234 -9.65 -11.87 14.45
N THR A 235 -9.26 -11.83 13.18
CA THR A 235 -8.08 -12.58 12.71
C THR A 235 -6.76 -11.97 13.18
N PHE A 236 -6.73 -10.66 13.45
CA PHE A 236 -5.54 -9.94 13.94
C PHE A 236 -5.52 -9.76 15.47
N ASP A 237 -6.67 -9.73 16.13
CA ASP A 237 -6.80 -9.68 17.59
C ASP A 237 -7.93 -10.61 18.07
N PRO A 238 -7.61 -11.87 18.40
CA PRO A 238 -8.57 -12.86 18.88
C PRO A 238 -9.27 -12.47 20.20
N ASN A 239 -8.71 -11.51 20.93
CA ASN A 239 -9.18 -11.09 22.26
C ASN A 239 -10.04 -9.81 22.22
N SER A 240 -10.21 -9.17 21.06
CA SER A 240 -10.91 -7.88 20.92
C SER A 240 -12.45 -7.93 21.09
N VAL A 241 -13.02 -9.06 21.53
CA VAL A 241 -14.47 -9.30 21.51
C VAL A 241 -15.27 -8.29 22.36
N LYS A 242 -15.90 -7.32 21.68
CA LYS A 242 -17.27 -6.94 22.02
C LYS A 242 -18.20 -7.87 21.24
N SER A 243 -18.81 -8.80 21.97
CA SER A 243 -19.75 -9.78 21.43
C SER A 243 -21.02 -9.08 20.95
N SER A 244 -21.16 -8.88 19.64
CA SER A 244 -22.44 -8.76 18.95
C SER A 244 -22.84 -10.17 18.51
N GLY A 245 -23.61 -10.85 19.36
CA GLY A 245 -24.23 -12.11 19.01
C GLY A 245 -25.29 -11.88 17.96
N ASP A 246 -24.96 -12.11 16.68
CA ASP A 246 -25.93 -12.58 15.69
C ASP A 246 -25.20 -13.23 14.50
N THR A 247 -25.55 -14.48 14.25
CA THR A 247 -24.89 -15.42 13.34
C THR A 247 -25.32 -15.19 11.90
N VAL A 248 -24.46 -14.58 11.09
CA VAL A 248 -24.51 -14.68 9.62
C VAL A 248 -23.35 -15.53 9.08
N PHE A 249 -22.27 -15.67 9.85
CA PHE A 249 -21.07 -16.37 9.44
C PHE A 249 -20.89 -17.66 10.24
N ASP A 250 -21.01 -18.81 9.58
CA ASP A 250 -20.54 -20.09 10.10
C ASP A 250 -19.02 -20.16 9.95
N MET A 251 -18.30 -19.98 11.06
CA MET A 251 -16.85 -20.18 11.13
C MET A 251 -16.55 -21.65 11.38
N VAL A 252 -15.90 -22.31 10.41
CA VAL A 252 -15.37 -23.68 10.58
C VAL A 252 -13.86 -23.59 10.67
N ARG A 253 -13.32 -23.88 11.86
CA ARG A 253 -11.87 -23.99 12.06
C ARG A 253 -11.38 -25.33 11.53
N LEU A 254 -10.50 -25.30 10.55
CA LEU A 254 -9.77 -26.47 10.09
C LEU A 254 -8.40 -26.48 10.78
N ALA A 255 -8.32 -27.14 11.95
CA ALA A 255 -7.04 -27.40 12.60
C ALA A 255 -6.32 -28.56 11.90
N ARG A 256 -5.01 -28.44 11.70
CA ARG A 256 -4.11 -29.58 11.56
C ARG A 256 -3.52 -29.92 12.92
#